data_AF-A0A3M2FSH2-F1
#
_entry.id   AF-A0A3M2FSH2-F1
#
_cell.length_a   1.000
_cell.length_b   1.000
_cell.length_c   1.000
_cell.angle_alpha   90.00
_cell.angle_beta   90.00
_cell.angle_gamma   90.00
#
_symmetry.space_group_name_H-M   'P 1'
#
loop_
_entity.id
_entity.type
_entity.pdbx_description
1 polymer ?
#
loop_
_entity_poly.entity_id
_entity_poly.type
_entity_poly.pdbx_seq_one_letter_code
_entity_poly.pdbx_strand_id
1 'polypeptide(L)'
;MKGVQFCRDTRSNWEIFPCVETLFFRTLFLQSAGEFIAVPGQCQTGWTFVLNKIEKYTKKQGKIVDRIVSFLHRHLPWIIMLVLITLQSALSSAMLGALPRGMDKVIHFLIFGVTGWLGARAVFYNGKGASSAQWVLLLIAGALFAAFDEWHQSLVPGRYPDFWDWCADMAGILTFGMLYFRTLISKEYQSP
;
A
#
# COMPACT_ATOMS: atom_id res chain seq x y z
N MET A 1 -30.34 -8.56 -10.04
CA MET A 1 -30.11 -8.79 -8.60
C MET A 1 -29.96 -10.29 -8.41
N LYS A 2 -28.77 -10.78 -8.03
CA LYS A 2 -28.58 -12.20 -7.73
C LYS A 2 -28.68 -12.37 -6.21
N GLY A 3 -29.91 -12.53 -5.71
CA GLY A 3 -30.18 -12.84 -4.31
C GLY A 3 -30.03 -14.34 -4.07
N VAL A 4 -29.46 -14.71 -2.92
CA VAL A 4 -29.48 -16.10 -2.44
C VAL A 4 -30.89 -16.38 -1.93
N GLN A 5 -31.56 -17.39 -2.51
CA GLN A 5 -32.89 -17.82 -2.10
C GLN A 5 -32.77 -18.88 -0.99
N PHE A 6 -33.54 -18.70 0.09
CA PHE A 6 -33.75 -19.72 1.11
C PHE A 6 -35.26 -19.96 1.20
N CYS A 7 -35.75 -21.17 0.91
CA CYS A 7 -37.12 -21.59 1.24
C CYS A 7 -37.06 -22.63 2.38
N ARG A 8 -38.02 -22.55 3.31
CA ARG A 8 -38.16 -23.45 4.46
C ARG A 8 -39.23 -24.48 4.13
N ASP A 9 -38.90 -25.77 4.14
CA ASP A 9 -39.91 -26.82 4.23
C ASP A 9 -40.23 -27.08 5.71
N THR A 10 -41.50 -27.30 6.03
CA THR A 10 -42.02 -27.45 7.40
C THR A 10 -41.89 -28.87 7.95
N ARG A 11 -41.18 -29.75 7.25
CA ARG A 11 -40.84 -31.10 7.72
C ARG A 11 -39.33 -31.33 7.57
N SER A 12 -38.71 -31.68 8.70
CA SER A 12 -37.36 -32.24 8.87
C SER A 12 -36.16 -31.42 8.38
N ASN A 13 -35.30 -31.07 9.34
CA ASN A 13 -33.88 -30.69 9.23
C ASN A 13 -33.48 -29.53 8.28
N TRP A 14 -32.45 -28.80 8.71
CA TRP A 14 -31.81 -27.75 7.92
C TRP A 14 -31.08 -28.38 6.73
N GLU A 15 -31.73 -28.50 5.58
CA GLU A 15 -31.03 -28.86 4.35
C GLU A 15 -30.52 -27.59 3.66
N ILE A 16 -29.20 -27.41 3.70
CA ILE A 16 -28.49 -26.42 2.91
C ILE A 16 -28.53 -26.95 1.46
N PHE A 17 -29.39 -26.39 0.61
CA PHE A 17 -29.29 -26.64 -0.83
C PHE A 17 -28.07 -25.86 -1.36
N PRO A 18 -26.98 -26.54 -1.79
CA PRO A 18 -25.82 -25.86 -2.31
C PRO A 18 -26.11 -25.50 -3.78
N CYS A 19 -26.55 -24.27 -4.03
CA CYS A 19 -26.37 -23.69 -5.34
C CYS A 19 -24.99 -23.03 -5.37
N VAL A 20 -24.03 -23.77 -5.94
CA VAL A 20 -22.66 -23.38 -6.30
C VAL A 20 -21.67 -23.39 -5.12
N GLU A 21 -20.84 -24.45 -5.14
CA GLU A 21 -19.57 -24.56 -4.43
C GLU A 21 -18.72 -23.30 -4.58
N THR A 22 -18.42 -22.65 -3.46
CA THR A 22 -17.11 -22.12 -3.04
C THR A 22 -17.34 -21.00 -2.04
N LEU A 23 -17.21 -21.29 -0.73
CA LEU A 23 -16.66 -20.39 0.30
C LEU A 23 -16.80 -21.06 1.68
N PHE A 24 -15.98 -22.09 1.94
CA PHE A 24 -15.98 -22.83 3.20
C PHE A 24 -15.25 -22.10 4.36
N PHE A 25 -14.89 -20.82 4.21
CA PHE A 25 -14.09 -20.09 5.21
C PHE A 25 -14.76 -18.87 5.85
N ARG A 26 -16.06 -18.61 5.60
CA ARG A 26 -16.75 -17.41 6.13
C ARG A 26 -17.94 -17.68 7.05
N THR A 27 -18.10 -18.90 7.54
CA THR A 27 -19.26 -19.30 8.35
C THR A 27 -19.15 -18.98 9.85
N LEU A 28 -17.98 -18.56 10.36
CA LEU A 28 -17.78 -18.34 11.80
C LEU A 28 -18.15 -16.93 12.32
N PHE A 29 -18.59 -15.99 11.47
CA PHE A 29 -18.93 -14.61 11.89
C PHE A 29 -20.37 -14.17 11.60
N LEU A 30 -21.23 -15.05 11.07
CA LEU A 30 -22.58 -14.70 10.60
C LEU A 30 -23.68 -15.02 11.63
N GLN A 31 -23.49 -14.65 12.91
CA GLN A 31 -24.51 -14.90 13.94
C GLN A 31 -25.15 -13.64 14.53
N SER A 32 -24.86 -12.43 14.03
CA SER A 32 -25.53 -11.23 14.49
C SER A 32 -25.90 -10.24 13.37
N ALA A 33 -27.17 -9.82 13.40
CA ALA A 33 -27.75 -8.62 12.78
C ALA A 33 -28.07 -8.61 11.26
N GLY A 34 -28.87 -9.57 10.79
CA GLY A 34 -29.65 -9.42 9.56
C GLY A 34 -31.11 -9.05 9.83
N GLU A 35 -31.60 -7.93 9.29
CA GLU A 35 -33.05 -7.68 9.16
C GLU A 35 -33.59 -8.55 8.02
N PHE A 36 -34.44 -9.50 8.38
CA PHE A 36 -35.14 -10.39 7.45
C PHE A 36 -36.43 -9.69 6.98
N ILE A 37 -36.46 -9.22 5.72
CA ILE A 37 -37.66 -8.64 5.11
C ILE A 37 -38.37 -9.73 4.31
N ALA A 38 -39.61 -10.05 4.69
CA ALA A 38 -40.47 -10.99 3.98
C ALA A 38 -40.99 -10.35 2.67
N VAL A 39 -40.77 -11.00 1.53
CA VAL A 39 -41.33 -10.59 0.23
C VAL A 39 -42.54 -11.48 -0.09
N PRO A 40 -43.78 -10.95 -0.14
CA PRO A 40 -44.95 -11.74 -0.49
C PRO A 40 -44.95 -12.13 -1.98
N GLY A 41 -45.28 -13.39 -2.29
CA GLY A 41 -45.66 -13.80 -3.65
C GLY A 41 -44.58 -14.45 -4.54
N GLN A 42 -43.39 -14.77 -4.04
CA GLN A 42 -42.30 -15.38 -4.85
C GLN A 42 -41.89 -16.82 -4.50
N CYS A 43 -42.45 -17.46 -3.48
CA CYS A 43 -42.30 -18.91 -3.23
C CYS A 43 -43.73 -19.47 -2.98
N GLN A 44 -44.15 -20.48 -3.76
CA GLN A 44 -45.54 -21.02 -3.70
C GLN A 44 -45.88 -21.67 -2.35
N THR A 45 -44.89 -21.92 -1.49
CA THR A 45 -45.04 -22.56 -0.17
C THR A 45 -44.23 -21.91 0.96
N GLY A 46 -43.76 -20.66 0.82
CA GLY A 46 -42.98 -20.04 1.91
C GLY A 46 -42.60 -18.57 1.74
N TRP A 47 -42.02 -18.00 2.81
CA TRP A 47 -41.49 -16.64 2.83
C TRP A 47 -40.12 -16.59 2.15
N THR A 48 -39.90 -15.59 1.29
CA THR A 48 -38.57 -15.26 0.75
C THR A 48 -38.00 -14.08 1.53
N PHE A 49 -36.72 -14.15 1.90
CA PHE A 49 -36.01 -13.10 2.62
C PHE A 49 -34.87 -12.53 1.78
N VAL A 50 -34.70 -11.20 1.76
CA VAL A 50 -33.63 -10.50 1.02
C VAL A 50 -32.62 -9.87 1.98
N LEU A 51 -31.36 -10.30 1.93
CA LEU A 51 -30.27 -9.78 2.77
C LEU A 51 -29.64 -8.48 2.23
N ASN A 52 -30.44 -7.44 2.02
CA ASN A 52 -29.94 -6.18 1.43
C ASN A 52 -29.00 -5.40 2.38
N LYS A 53 -29.26 -5.45 3.69
CA LYS A 53 -28.49 -4.70 4.69
C LYS A 53 -27.10 -5.33 4.86
N ILE A 54 -27.03 -6.65 5.03
CA ILE A 54 -25.76 -7.39 5.19
C ILE A 54 -24.85 -7.18 3.97
N GLU A 55 -25.36 -7.25 2.74
CA GLU A 55 -24.57 -7.03 1.51
C GLU A 55 -23.94 -5.63 1.47
N LYS A 56 -24.71 -4.59 1.83
CA LYS A 56 -24.20 -3.21 1.87
C LYS A 56 -23.12 -3.04 2.95
N TYR A 57 -23.30 -3.65 4.12
CA TYR A 57 -22.29 -3.67 5.19
C TYR A 57 -21.03 -4.44 4.77
N THR A 58 -21.16 -5.62 4.12
CA THR A 58 -20.00 -6.39 3.64
C THR A 58 -19.26 -5.66 2.52
N LYS A 59 -19.96 -5.04 1.56
CA LYS A 59 -19.34 -4.20 0.51
C LYS A 59 -18.63 -2.98 1.09
N LYS A 60 -19.21 -2.31 2.09
CA LYS A 60 -18.59 -1.16 2.76
C LYS A 60 -17.33 -1.58 3.54
N GLN A 61 -17.39 -2.69 4.27
CA GLN A 61 -16.24 -3.24 4.99
C GLN A 61 -15.13 -3.70 4.03
N GLY A 62 -15.48 -4.36 2.92
CA GLY A 62 -14.53 -4.74 1.86
C GLY A 62 -13.77 -3.53 1.30
N LYS A 63 -14.49 -2.45 0.96
CA LYS A 63 -13.87 -1.20 0.47
C LYS A 63 -12.88 -0.56 1.46
N ILE A 64 -13.12 -0.69 2.76
CA ILE A 64 -12.20 -0.17 3.80
C ILE A 64 -10.93 -1.01 3.83
N VAL A 65 -11.07 -2.34 3.86
CA VAL A 65 -9.93 -3.27 3.85
C VAL A 65 -9.08 -3.06 2.60
N ASP A 66 -9.70 -2.97 1.41
CA ASP A 66 -9.00 -2.72 0.16
C ASP A 66 -8.20 -1.42 0.19
N ARG A 67 -8.78 -0.36 0.77
CA ARG A 67 -8.09 0.93 0.93
C ARG A 67 -6.86 0.78 1.83
N ILE A 68 -6.98 0.12 2.97
CA ILE A 68 -5.88 -0.11 3.92
C ILE A 68 -4.78 -0.95 3.27
N VAL A 69 -5.13 -2.08 2.67
CA VAL A 69 -4.17 -2.97 1.99
C VAL A 69 -3.45 -2.22 0.87
N SER A 70 -4.18 -1.43 0.07
CA SER A 70 -3.57 -0.63 -1.00
C SER A 70 -2.60 0.42 -0.45
N PHE A 71 -2.94 1.06 0.67
CA PHE A 71 -2.09 2.04 1.35
C PHE A 71 -0.79 1.40 1.86
N LEU A 72 -0.92 0.28 2.58
CA LEU A 72 0.23 -0.48 3.09
C LEU A 72 1.13 -0.95 1.95
N HIS A 73 0.58 -1.57 0.91
CA HIS A 73 1.37 -2.06 -0.22
C HIS A 73 2.19 -0.96 -0.93
N ARG A 74 1.67 0.28 -0.96
CA ARG A 74 2.38 1.43 -1.53
C ARG A 74 3.47 1.97 -0.61
N HIS A 75 3.17 2.11 0.68
CA HIS A 75 4.05 2.81 1.63
C HIS A 75 5.07 1.89 2.30
N LEU A 76 4.73 0.60 2.50
CA LEU A 76 5.57 -0.33 3.23
C LEU A 76 6.96 -0.51 2.59
N PRO A 77 7.11 -0.68 1.26
CA PRO A 77 8.44 -0.79 0.67
C PRO A 77 9.31 0.47 0.84
N TRP A 78 8.70 1.65 0.83
CA TRP A 78 9.41 2.90 1.10
C TRP A 78 9.87 2.97 2.56
N ILE A 79 9.00 2.64 3.52
CA ILE A 79 9.34 2.59 4.95
C ILE A 79 10.44 1.56 5.21
N ILE A 80 10.36 0.37 4.62
CA ILE A 80 11.39 -0.66 4.73
C ILE A 80 12.72 -0.11 4.22
N MET A 81 12.73 0.57 3.07
CA MET A 81 13.95 1.16 2.53
C MET A 81 14.58 2.18 3.49
N LEU A 82 13.79 3.07 4.09
CA LEU A 82 14.28 4.04 5.08
C LEU A 82 14.89 3.34 6.31
N VAL A 83 14.22 2.30 6.81
CA VAL A 83 14.73 1.50 7.94
C VAL A 83 16.06 0.83 7.59
N LEU A 84 16.16 0.23 6.40
CA LEU A 84 17.40 -0.39 5.93
C LEU A 84 18.55 0.62 5.83
N ILE A 85 18.28 1.83 5.34
CA ILE A 85 19.27 2.92 5.29
C ILE A 85 19.72 3.28 6.72
N THR A 86 18.81 3.55 7.65
CA THR A 86 19.18 3.90 9.02
C THR A 86 19.99 2.80 9.71
N LEU A 87 19.62 1.52 9.51
CA LEU A 87 20.37 0.39 10.06
C LEU A 87 21.78 0.28 9.46
N GLN A 88 21.91 0.49 8.15
CA GLN A 88 23.19 0.51 7.46
C GLN A 88 24.08 1.67 7.94
N SER A 89 23.49 2.85 8.12
CA SER A 89 24.17 4.06 8.61
C SER A 89 24.64 3.94 10.05
N ALA A 90 24.07 3.03 10.84
CA ALA A 90 24.55 2.70 12.17
C ALA A 90 25.85 1.86 12.17
N LEU A 91 26.28 1.34 11.01
CA LEU A 91 27.52 0.57 10.88
C LEU A 91 28.72 1.48 10.65
N SER A 92 29.81 1.21 11.37
CA SER A 92 31.07 1.95 11.24
C SER A 92 31.77 1.66 9.92
N SER A 93 32.56 2.63 9.42
CA SER A 93 33.35 2.49 8.19
C SER A 93 34.30 1.30 8.23
N ALA A 94 34.79 0.93 9.42
CA ALA A 94 35.68 -0.22 9.61
C ALA A 94 35.02 -1.57 9.26
N MET A 95 33.70 -1.70 9.47
CA MET A 95 32.95 -2.92 9.16
C MET A 95 32.61 -3.05 7.67
N LEU A 96 32.62 -1.94 6.92
CA LEU A 96 32.18 -1.90 5.53
C LEU A 96 33.32 -2.04 4.51
N GLY A 97 34.56 -1.86 4.95
CA GLY A 97 35.72 -1.91 4.08
C GLY A 97 35.90 -0.65 3.25
N ALA A 98 37.03 -0.54 2.57
CA ALA A 98 37.36 0.61 1.74
C ALA A 98 36.69 0.52 0.36
N LEU A 99 36.06 1.61 -0.07
CA LEU A 99 35.51 1.75 -1.41
C LEU A 99 36.51 2.47 -2.34
N PRO A 100 36.48 2.20 -3.66
CA PRO A 100 37.18 3.03 -4.63
C PRO A 100 36.70 4.49 -4.55
N ARG A 101 37.60 5.43 -4.84
CA ARG A 101 37.32 6.87 -4.74
C ARG A 101 36.07 7.25 -5.56
N GLY A 102 35.10 7.88 -4.92
CA GLY A 102 33.87 8.37 -5.55
C GLY A 102 32.75 7.33 -5.69
N MET A 103 32.99 6.06 -5.36
CA MET A 103 31.94 5.03 -5.38
C MET A 103 30.93 5.20 -4.25
N ASP A 104 31.34 5.78 -3.13
CA ASP A 104 30.47 6.24 -2.06
C ASP A 104 29.32 7.11 -2.61
N LYS A 105 29.65 8.12 -3.43
CA LYS A 105 28.64 9.04 -4.00
C LYS A 105 27.69 8.35 -4.96
N VAL A 106 28.18 7.39 -5.73
CA VAL A 106 27.35 6.59 -6.64
C VAL A 106 26.39 5.71 -5.85
N ILE A 107 26.86 5.10 -4.76
CA ILE A 107 26.02 4.28 -3.88
C ILE A 107 24.93 5.15 -3.24
N HIS A 108 25.28 6.31 -2.70
CA HIS A 108 24.33 7.29 -2.16
C HIS A 108 23.26 7.67 -3.20
N PHE A 109 23.69 8.10 -4.39
CA PHE A 109 22.79 8.41 -5.50
C PHE A 109 21.83 7.26 -5.85
N LEU A 110 22.32 6.02 -5.92
CA LEU A 110 21.49 4.86 -6.29
C LEU A 110 20.51 4.47 -5.18
N ILE A 111 20.98 4.40 -3.92
CA ILE A 111 20.16 4.03 -2.76
C ILE A 111 19.04 5.05 -2.57
N PHE A 112 19.37 6.33 -2.54
CA PHE A 112 18.37 7.39 -2.40
C PHE A 112 17.55 7.61 -3.68
N GLY A 113 18.08 7.24 -4.84
CA GLY A 113 17.30 7.08 -6.05
C GLY A 113 16.16 6.08 -5.86
N VAL A 114 16.45 4.86 -5.41
CA VAL A 114 15.42 3.86 -5.13
C VAL A 114 14.42 4.36 -4.09
N THR A 115 14.89 5.05 -3.05
CA THR A 115 14.04 5.72 -2.06
C THR A 115 13.11 6.76 -2.71
N GLY A 116 13.61 7.59 -3.64
CA GLY A 116 12.83 8.57 -4.39
C GLY A 116 11.77 7.93 -5.29
N TRP A 117 12.11 6.84 -5.98
CA TRP A 117 11.14 6.07 -6.78
C TRP A 117 10.02 5.51 -5.91
N LEU A 118 10.37 4.86 -4.79
CA LEU A 118 9.39 4.26 -3.88
C LEU A 118 8.53 5.31 -3.18
N GLY A 119 9.11 6.46 -2.82
CA GLY A 119 8.42 7.62 -2.29
C GLY A 119 7.44 8.21 -3.31
N ALA A 120 7.88 8.42 -4.55
CA ALA A 120 7.01 8.88 -5.64
C ALA A 120 5.84 7.91 -5.88
N ARG A 121 6.10 6.60 -5.82
CA ARG A 121 5.05 5.55 -5.89
C ARG A 121 4.08 5.59 -4.72
N ALA A 122 4.55 5.94 -3.53
CA ALA A 122 3.70 6.10 -2.37
C ALA A 122 2.80 7.34 -2.49
N VAL A 123 3.35 8.47 -2.95
CA VAL A 123 2.68 9.77 -2.95
C VAL A 123 1.80 10.00 -4.18
N PHE A 124 2.24 9.62 -5.39
CA PHE A 124 1.54 9.90 -6.65
C PHE A 124 0.45 8.88 -7.00
N TYR A 125 -0.32 8.47 -6.00
CA TYR A 125 -1.44 7.55 -6.18
C TYR A 125 -2.68 8.29 -6.69
N ASN A 126 -3.42 7.67 -7.62
CA ASN A 126 -4.73 8.03 -8.20
C ASN A 126 -4.80 8.44 -9.68
N GLY A 127 -3.72 8.32 -10.47
CA GLY A 127 -3.81 8.47 -11.93
C GLY A 127 -4.34 9.83 -12.42
N LYS A 128 -4.23 10.88 -11.58
CA LYS A 128 -4.58 12.27 -11.93
C LYS A 128 -3.32 13.13 -12.05
N GLY A 129 -2.20 12.52 -12.46
CA GLY A 129 -0.87 13.09 -12.31
C GLY A 129 -0.42 13.33 -10.86
N ALA A 130 0.73 14.00 -10.72
CA ALA A 130 1.32 14.43 -9.46
C ALA A 130 1.15 15.94 -9.33
N SER A 131 0.58 16.41 -8.23
CA SER A 131 0.51 17.85 -7.97
C SER A 131 1.88 18.41 -7.58
N SER A 132 2.10 19.70 -7.83
CA SER A 132 3.31 20.39 -7.37
C SER A 132 3.51 20.26 -5.85
N ALA A 133 2.42 20.25 -5.08
CA ALA A 133 2.47 20.05 -3.62
C ALA A 133 3.00 18.66 -3.25
N GLN A 134 2.59 17.60 -3.97
CA GLN A 134 3.09 16.25 -3.74
C GLN A 134 4.58 16.13 -4.07
N TRP A 135 5.04 16.80 -5.13
CA TRP A 135 6.46 16.89 -5.46
C TRP A 135 7.27 17.60 -4.38
N VAL A 136 6.80 18.77 -3.95
CA VAL A 136 7.44 19.53 -2.88
C VAL A 136 7.52 18.70 -1.60
N LEU A 137 6.45 17.98 -1.24
CA LEU A 137 6.45 17.11 -0.08
C LEU A 137 7.48 15.97 -0.21
N LEU A 138 7.57 15.32 -1.36
CA LEU A 138 8.56 14.27 -1.61
C LEU A 138 9.99 14.80 -1.45
N LEU A 139 10.28 15.96 -2.03
CA LEU A 139 11.61 16.57 -1.98
C LEU A 139 11.98 17.04 -0.57
N ILE A 140 11.04 17.67 0.15
CA ILE A 140 11.27 18.09 1.54
C ILE A 140 11.48 16.88 2.43
N ALA A 141 10.62 15.86 2.35
CA ALA A 141 10.76 14.65 3.14
C ALA A 141 12.08 13.92 2.85
N GLY A 142 12.45 13.82 1.57
CA GLY A 142 13.73 13.24 1.14
C GLY A 142 14.93 14.03 1.64
N ALA A 143 14.91 15.36 1.53
CA ALA A 143 15.98 16.23 1.99
C ALA A 143 16.19 16.16 3.51
N LEU A 144 15.09 16.16 4.26
CA LEU A 144 15.13 16.01 5.72
C LEU A 144 15.65 14.64 6.13
N PHE A 145 15.23 13.58 5.43
CA PHE A 145 15.73 12.23 5.72
C PHE A 145 17.21 12.06 5.38
N ALA A 146 17.67 12.56 4.23
CA ALA A 146 19.09 12.55 3.87
C ALA A 146 19.93 13.35 4.87
N ALA A 147 19.47 14.53 5.27
CA ALA A 147 20.17 15.34 6.28
C ALA A 147 20.18 14.65 7.65
N PHE A 148 19.08 13.99 8.01
CA PHE A 148 19.01 13.16 9.21
C PHE A 148 19.98 11.98 9.12
N ASP A 149 20.15 11.36 7.95
CA ASP A 149 21.09 10.25 7.78
C ASP A 149 22.54 10.69 8.01
N GLU A 150 22.97 11.79 7.40
CA GLU A 150 24.30 12.38 7.63
C GLU A 150 24.53 12.75 9.10
N TRP A 151 23.53 13.36 9.73
CA TRP A 151 23.58 13.66 11.16
C TRP A 151 23.66 12.39 12.02
N HIS A 152 22.88 11.36 11.70
CA HIS A 152 22.88 10.08 12.40
C HIS A 152 24.22 9.37 12.23
N GLN A 153 24.80 9.37 11.03
CA GLN A 153 26.14 8.84 10.78
C GLN A 153 27.22 9.56 11.61
N SER A 154 27.08 10.87 11.86
CA SER A 154 28.03 11.62 12.71
C SER A 154 28.10 11.13 14.15
N LEU A 155 27.09 10.39 14.61
CA LEU A 155 27.06 9.77 15.94
C LEU A 155 27.83 8.44 15.98
N VAL A 156 28.19 7.89 14.82
CA VAL A 156 28.91 6.62 14.70
C VAL A 156 30.42 6.86 14.66
N PRO A 157 31.21 6.26 15.56
CA PRO A 157 32.67 6.42 15.55
C PRO A 157 33.30 5.98 14.22
N GLY A 158 34.15 6.84 13.64
CA GLY A 158 34.83 6.58 12.37
C GLY A 158 33.98 6.85 11.13
N ARG A 159 32.80 7.45 11.29
CA ARG A 159 32.00 8.05 10.21
C ARG A 159 32.11 9.57 10.26
N TYR A 160 32.08 10.20 9.09
CA TYR A 160 32.12 11.65 8.96
C TYR A 160 31.00 12.07 8.03
N PRO A 161 30.16 13.03 8.45
CA PRO A 161 29.13 13.57 7.57
C PRO A 161 29.79 14.31 6.40
N ASP A 162 29.24 14.11 5.20
CA ASP A 162 29.70 14.79 3.98
C ASP A 162 28.53 15.44 3.26
N PHE A 163 28.65 16.75 3.06
CA PHE A 163 27.68 17.52 2.29
C PHE A 163 27.48 16.98 0.86
N TRP A 164 28.51 16.38 0.26
CA TRP A 164 28.41 15.80 -1.07
C TRP A 164 27.63 14.48 -1.10
N ASP A 165 27.56 13.74 0.01
CA ASP A 165 26.66 12.58 0.12
C ASP A 165 25.21 13.05 0.12
N TRP A 166 24.89 14.07 0.93
CA TRP A 166 23.57 14.69 0.92
C TRP A 166 23.16 15.22 -0.47
N CYS A 167 24.10 15.84 -1.21
CA CYS A 167 23.84 16.26 -2.59
C CYS A 167 23.57 15.08 -3.54
N ALA A 168 24.35 13.99 -3.41
CA ALA A 168 24.16 12.78 -4.20
C ALA A 168 22.80 12.13 -3.91
N ASP A 169 22.40 12.09 -2.63
CA ASP A 169 21.12 11.59 -2.18
C ASP A 169 19.96 12.36 -2.81
N MET A 170 20.04 13.69 -2.76
CA MET A 170 19.03 14.57 -3.36
C MET A 170 18.95 14.42 -4.87
N ALA A 171 20.09 14.30 -5.55
CA ALA A 171 20.13 14.04 -6.98
C ALA A 171 19.47 12.71 -7.33
N GLY A 172 19.70 11.66 -6.52
CA GLY A 172 19.04 10.36 -6.65
C GLY A 172 17.52 10.48 -6.51
N ILE A 173 17.06 11.06 -5.40
CA ILE A 173 15.63 11.23 -5.10
C ILE A 173 14.92 11.94 -6.26
N LEU A 174 15.48 13.05 -6.74
CA LEU A 174 14.91 13.83 -7.83
C LEU A 174 14.86 13.02 -9.13
N THR A 175 15.97 12.38 -9.50
CA THR A 175 16.10 11.68 -10.78
C THR A 175 15.13 10.50 -10.85
N PHE A 176 15.13 9.63 -9.85
CA PHE A 176 14.32 8.41 -9.89
C PHE A 176 12.85 8.69 -9.56
N GLY A 177 12.57 9.71 -8.74
CA GLY A 177 11.22 10.23 -8.60
C GLY A 177 10.66 10.69 -9.96
N MET A 178 11.47 11.42 -10.75
CA MET A 178 11.06 11.89 -12.08
C MET A 178 10.89 10.74 -13.07
N LEU A 179 11.75 9.72 -13.02
CA LEU A 179 11.57 8.50 -13.80
C LEU A 179 10.23 7.83 -13.50
N TYR A 180 9.89 7.67 -12.21
CA TYR A 180 8.59 7.10 -11.83
C TYR A 180 7.42 7.94 -12.36
N PHE A 181 7.48 9.27 -12.21
CA PHE A 181 6.44 10.16 -12.71
C PHE A 181 6.26 10.07 -14.23
N ARG A 182 7.35 9.96 -14.99
CA ARG A 182 7.29 9.72 -16.44
C ARG A 182 6.55 8.42 -16.77
N THR A 183 6.78 7.34 -16.01
CA THR A 183 6.05 6.09 -16.20
C THR A 183 4.56 6.22 -15.88
N LEU A 184 4.17 7.06 -14.92
CA LEU A 184 2.77 7.32 -14.62
C LEU A 184 2.06 8.05 -15.76
N ILE A 185 2.65 9.14 -16.28
CA ILE A 185 2.08 9.89 -17.42
C ILE A 185 1.92 8.97 -18.64
N SER A 186 2.91 8.12 -18.92
CA SER A 186 2.83 7.20 -20.07
C SER A 186 1.66 6.23 -19.98
N LYS A 187 1.26 5.83 -18.77
CA LYS A 187 0.10 4.95 -18.54
C LYS A 187 -1.22 5.69 -18.66
N GLU A 188 -1.28 6.93 -18.20
CA GLU A 188 -2.47 7.79 -18.31
C GLU A 188 -2.79 8.14 -19.77
N TYR A 189 -1.77 8.37 -20.60
CA TYR A 189 -1.95 8.56 -22.04
C TYR A 189 -2.47 7.31 -22.77
N GLN A 190 -2.17 6.11 -22.25
CA GLN A 190 -2.54 4.83 -22.88
C GLN A 190 -3.92 4.29 -22.44
N SER A 191 -4.56 4.89 -21.43
CA SER A 191 -5.92 4.50 -21.03
C SER A 191 -6.95 5.15 -21.95
N PRO A 192 -7.78 4.37 -22.68
CA PRO A 192 -8.82 4.87 -23.58
C PRO A 192 -10.02 5.50 -22.85
#